data_AF-A0A8T7F221-F1
#
_entry.id   AF-A0A8T7F221-F1
#
_cell.length_a   1.000
_cell.length_b   1.000
_cell.length_c   1.000
_cell.angle_alpha   90.00
_cell.angle_beta   90.00
_cell.angle_gamma   90.00
#
_symmetry.space_group_name_H-M   'P 1'
#
loop_
_entity.id
_entity.type
_entity.pdbx_description
1 polymer ?
#
loop_
_entity_poly.entity_id
_entity_poly.type
_entity_poly.pdbx_seq_one_letter_code
_entity_poly.pdbx_strand_id
1 'polypeptide(L)'
;MSDKDQRPEWLDDIETFANDQLGEIEDGAACKQIHPLMERWYERLMDGEPPESRDSVLQAIACLSTEVFLDMPDNLFEAVMSADDEQMEIIYWIQEILTIGRAFQMSLDKGELDDL
;
A
#
# COMPACT_ATOMS: atom_id res chain seq x y z
N MET A 1 14.62 -18.30 20.89
CA MET A 1 15.25 -17.28 20.03
C MET A 1 14.10 -16.46 19.50
N SER A 2 14.12 -15.15 19.73
CA SER A 2 12.99 -14.26 19.44
C SER A 2 12.76 -14.20 17.93
N ASP A 3 11.51 -14.28 17.48
CA ASP A 3 11.05 -14.27 16.08
C ASP A 3 11.32 -12.95 15.30
N LYS A 4 12.25 -12.12 15.78
CA LYS A 4 12.58 -10.83 15.17
C LYS A 4 13.51 -10.92 13.95
N ASP A 5 13.96 -12.13 13.58
CA ASP A 5 14.91 -12.37 12.48
C ASP A 5 14.26 -12.90 11.18
N GLN A 6 12.94 -12.78 11.00
CA GLN A 6 12.23 -13.28 9.80
C GLN A 6 11.79 -12.19 8.80
N ARG A 7 12.01 -10.90 9.10
CA ARG A 7 11.60 -9.82 8.18
C ARG A 7 12.44 -9.89 6.90
N PRO A 8 11.83 -9.95 5.70
CA PRO A 8 12.57 -9.90 4.45
C PRO A 8 13.40 -8.61 4.33
N GLU A 9 14.67 -8.73 3.93
CA GLU A 9 15.61 -7.61 3.78
C GLU A 9 15.07 -6.50 2.87
N TRP A 10 14.31 -6.85 1.83
CA TRP A 10 13.74 -5.85 0.91
C TRP A 10 12.73 -4.90 1.58
N LEU A 11 12.14 -5.28 2.71
CA LEU A 11 11.28 -4.37 3.48
C LEU A 11 12.10 -3.29 4.20
N ASP A 12 13.30 -3.63 4.67
CA ASP A 12 14.21 -2.67 5.30
C ASP A 12 14.79 -1.72 4.25
N ASP A 13 15.05 -2.20 3.03
CA ASP A 13 15.47 -1.36 1.90
C ASP A 13 14.40 -0.33 1.53
N ILE A 14 13.12 -0.74 1.47
CA ILE A 14 11.99 0.16 1.21
C ILE A 14 11.84 1.18 2.34
N GLU A 15 11.90 0.75 3.59
CA GLU A 15 11.78 1.64 4.75
C GLU A 15 12.92 2.68 4.77
N THR A 16 14.14 2.25 4.49
CA THR A 16 15.31 3.13 4.39
C THR A 16 15.13 4.14 3.28
N PHE A 17 14.76 3.68 2.07
CA PHE A 17 14.50 4.57 0.93
C PHE A 17 13.38 5.57 1.25
N ALA A 18 12.27 5.12 1.84
CA ALA A 18 11.17 5.99 2.23
C ALA A 18 11.61 7.02 3.27
N ASN A 19 12.37 6.63 4.29
CA ASN A 19 12.87 7.56 5.30
C ASN A 19 13.86 8.57 4.70
N ASP A 20 14.73 8.14 3.79
CA ASP A 20 15.70 9.01 3.12
C ASP A 20 15.04 9.99 2.13
N GLN A 21 14.00 9.55 1.42
CA GLN A 21 13.34 10.38 0.40
C GLN A 21 12.15 11.19 0.93
N LEU A 22 11.45 10.69 1.97
CA LEU A 22 10.22 11.26 2.52
C LEU A 22 10.39 11.80 3.94
N GLY A 23 11.45 11.44 4.68
CA GLY A 23 11.71 11.95 6.03
C GLY A 23 12.25 13.38 6.08
N GLU A 24 12.88 13.85 4.99
CA GLU A 24 13.50 15.19 4.88
C GLU A 24 12.62 16.20 4.11
N ILE A 25 11.29 16.13 4.24
CA ILE A 25 10.36 17.05 3.55
C ILE A 25 10.39 18.44 4.20
N GLU A 26 11.42 19.22 3.87
CA GLU A 26 11.22 20.64 3.56
C GLU A 26 11.56 20.95 2.09
N ASP A 27 12.34 20.12 1.37
CA ASP A 27 12.73 20.43 -0.02
C ASP A 27 13.07 19.23 -0.94
N GLY A 28 12.48 18.04 -0.72
CA GLY A 28 12.69 16.85 -1.55
C GLY A 28 12.26 17.04 -3.01
N ALA A 29 13.21 17.32 -3.92
CA ALA A 29 12.95 17.57 -5.34
C ALA A 29 12.28 16.38 -6.06
N ALA A 30 12.54 15.15 -5.60
CA ALA A 30 11.93 13.93 -6.13
C ALA A 30 10.42 13.87 -5.86
N CYS A 31 9.98 14.19 -4.63
CA CYS A 31 8.56 14.26 -4.31
C CYS A 31 7.87 15.40 -5.07
N LYS A 32 8.50 16.57 -5.24
CA LYS A 32 7.87 17.69 -5.98
C LYS A 32 7.57 17.37 -7.45
N GLN A 33 8.33 16.45 -8.06
CA GLN A 33 8.14 16.06 -9.46
C GLN A 33 7.16 14.88 -9.59
N ILE A 34 7.31 13.85 -8.75
CA ILE A 34 6.53 12.61 -8.85
C ILE A 34 5.15 12.74 -8.19
N HIS A 35 5.04 13.47 -7.08
CA HIS A 35 3.80 13.57 -6.30
C HIS A 35 2.61 14.07 -7.13
N PRO A 36 2.70 15.14 -7.94
CA PRO A 36 1.57 15.59 -8.77
C PRO A 36 1.18 14.60 -9.89
N LEU A 37 2.09 13.71 -10.31
CA LEU A 37 1.78 12.65 -11.27
C LEU A 37 1.00 11.53 -10.57
N MET A 38 1.47 11.12 -9.40
CA MET A 38 0.86 10.08 -8.59
C MET A 38 -0.50 10.49 -8.02
N GLU A 39 -0.64 11.71 -7.53
CA GLU A 39 -1.89 12.29 -7.05
C GLU A 39 -2.96 12.25 -8.14
N ARG A 40 -2.65 12.80 -9.32
CA ARG A 40 -3.58 12.79 -10.46
C ARG A 40 -3.93 11.39 -10.95
N TRP A 41 -3.01 10.44 -10.87
CA TRP A 41 -3.30 9.05 -11.20
C TRP A 41 -4.27 8.44 -10.18
N TYR A 42 -4.02 8.67 -8.88
CA TYR A 42 -4.83 8.15 -7.80
C TYR A 42 -6.26 8.72 -7.83
N GLU A 43 -6.41 10.04 -7.99
CA GLU A 43 -7.72 10.67 -8.13
C GLU A 43 -8.54 10.04 -9.28
N ARG A 44 -7.91 9.83 -10.45
CA ARG A 44 -8.57 9.17 -11.59
C ARG A 44 -8.95 7.73 -11.31
N LEU A 45 -8.13 7.00 -10.55
CA LEU A 45 -8.45 5.63 -10.15
C LEU A 45 -9.68 5.62 -9.24
N MET A 46 -9.74 6.51 -8.27
CA MET A 46 -10.82 6.57 -7.28
C MET A 46 -12.14 7.11 -7.84
N ASP A 47 -12.09 7.93 -8.89
CA ASP A 47 -13.28 8.38 -9.64
C ASP A 47 -13.85 7.31 -10.60
N GLY A 48 -13.09 6.23 -10.83
CA GLY A 48 -13.43 5.15 -11.74
C GLY A 48 -14.03 3.91 -11.07
N GLU A 49 -14.52 2.98 -11.90
CA GLU A 49 -14.81 1.62 -11.42
C GLU A 49 -13.49 0.90 -11.09
N PRO A 50 -13.46 0.07 -10.02
CA PRO A 50 -12.27 -0.69 -9.68
C PRO A 50 -11.87 -1.61 -10.85
N PRO A 51 -10.56 -1.91 -11.02
CA PRO A 51 -10.11 -2.74 -12.12
C PRO A 51 -10.79 -4.11 -12.12
N GLU A 52 -11.39 -4.49 -13.25
CA GLU A 52 -12.01 -5.81 -13.39
C GLU A 52 -11.03 -6.92 -12.99
N SER A 53 -11.53 -7.82 -12.15
CA SER A 53 -10.76 -8.92 -11.56
C SER A 53 -11.57 -10.19 -11.64
N ARG A 54 -10.90 -11.30 -11.92
CA ARG A 54 -11.54 -12.63 -11.81
C ARG A 54 -11.87 -12.90 -10.34
N ASP A 55 -12.96 -13.62 -10.08
CA ASP A 55 -13.37 -13.98 -8.71
C ASP A 55 -12.25 -14.64 -7.90
N SER A 56 -11.43 -15.49 -8.54
CA SER A 56 -10.30 -16.15 -7.88
C SER A 56 -9.23 -15.17 -7.41
N VAL A 57 -9.07 -14.02 -8.07
CA VAL A 57 -8.15 -12.95 -7.67
C VAL A 57 -8.74 -12.18 -6.50
N LEU A 58 -10.03 -11.86 -6.53
CA LEU A 58 -10.72 -11.19 -5.42
C LEU A 58 -10.67 -12.06 -4.14
N GLN A 59 -10.89 -13.37 -4.28
CA GLN A 59 -10.75 -14.31 -3.19
C GLN A 59 -9.32 -14.36 -2.64
N ALA A 60 -8.31 -14.38 -3.51
CA ALA A 60 -6.92 -14.36 -3.09
C ALA A 60 -6.56 -13.07 -2.32
N ILE A 61 -7.07 -11.91 -2.76
CA ILE A 61 -6.89 -10.63 -2.07
C ILE A 61 -7.52 -10.68 -0.68
N ALA A 62 -8.74 -11.19 -0.55
CA ALA A 62 -9.41 -11.32 0.75
C ALA A 62 -8.64 -12.25 1.71
N CYS A 63 -8.15 -13.38 1.21
CA CYS A 63 -7.30 -14.28 2.01
C CYS A 63 -6.00 -13.61 2.42
N LEU A 64 -5.30 -12.95 1.48
CA LEU A 64 -4.05 -12.26 1.78
C LEU A 64 -4.23 -11.13 2.81
N SER A 65 -5.33 -10.37 2.71
CA SER A 65 -5.64 -9.29 3.66
C SER A 65 -5.78 -9.81 5.08
N THR A 66 -6.31 -11.03 5.23
CA THR A 66 -6.40 -11.72 6.52
C THR A 66 -5.02 -12.09 7.06
N GLU A 67 -4.13 -12.64 6.22
CA GLU A 67 -2.77 -12.99 6.64
C GLU A 67 -1.97 -11.75 7.05
N VAL A 68 -2.07 -10.65 6.28
CA VAL A 68 -1.42 -9.37 6.60
C VAL A 68 -1.95 -8.80 7.92
N PHE A 69 -3.25 -8.89 8.17
CA PHE A 69 -3.85 -8.47 9.43
C PHE A 69 -3.33 -9.30 10.62
N LEU A 70 -3.23 -10.62 10.46
CA LEU A 70 -2.76 -11.52 11.51
C LEU A 70 -1.26 -11.36 11.83
N ASP A 71 -0.46 -10.95 10.85
CA ASP A 71 0.98 -10.66 11.00
C ASP A 71 1.27 -9.20 11.41
N MET A 72 0.22 -8.37 11.56
CA MET A 72 0.37 -6.96 11.88
C MET A 72 1.06 -6.77 13.25
N PRO A 73 2.07 -5.89 13.37
CA PRO A 73 2.68 -5.57 14.65
C PRO A 73 1.67 -4.99 15.66
N ASP A 74 1.68 -5.49 16.90
CA ASP A 74 0.74 -5.10 17.96
C ASP A 74 0.64 -3.58 18.16
N ASN A 75 1.77 -2.85 18.06
CA ASN A 75 1.78 -1.40 18.20
C ASN A 75 1.06 -0.67 17.05
N LEU A 76 1.11 -1.22 15.84
CA LEU A 76 0.39 -0.69 14.68
C LEU A 76 -1.10 -1.04 14.82
N PHE A 77 -1.41 -2.26 15.23
CA PHE A 77 -2.78 -2.68 15.52
C PHE A 77 -3.43 -1.78 16.57
N GLU A 78 -2.74 -1.51 17.69
CA GLU A 78 -3.21 -0.59 18.73
C GLU A 78 -3.38 0.85 18.21
N ALA A 79 -2.44 1.36 17.40
CA ALA A 79 -2.55 2.69 16.81
C ALA A 79 -3.79 2.83 15.91
N VAL A 80 -4.08 1.82 15.09
CA VAL A 80 -5.23 1.83 14.17
C VAL A 80 -6.54 1.60 14.93
N MET A 81 -6.58 0.67 15.89
CA MET A 81 -7.78 0.38 16.71
C MET A 81 -8.10 1.47 17.74
N SER A 82 -7.12 2.28 18.15
CA SER A 82 -7.37 3.44 18.98
C SER A 82 -8.15 4.56 18.26
N ALA A 83 -8.24 4.49 16.93
CA ALA A 83 -8.94 5.46 16.08
C ALA A 83 -10.37 5.02 15.71
N ASP A 84 -10.67 3.71 15.68
CA ASP A 84 -12.03 3.16 15.49
C ASP A 84 -12.14 1.73 16.05
N ASP A 85 -13.29 1.41 16.65
CA ASP A 85 -13.57 0.12 17.34
C ASP A 85 -13.85 -1.07 16.38
N GLU A 86 -13.54 -0.97 15.08
CA GLU A 86 -14.04 -1.91 14.05
C GLU A 86 -12.93 -2.74 13.37
N GLN A 87 -12.66 -3.94 13.90
CA GLN A 87 -11.64 -4.86 13.37
C GLN A 87 -11.86 -5.27 11.88
N MET A 88 -13.12 -5.32 11.42
CA MET A 88 -13.42 -5.66 10.02
C MET A 88 -13.02 -4.55 9.04
N GLU A 89 -13.07 -3.28 9.47
CA GLU A 89 -12.71 -2.14 8.63
C GLU A 89 -11.22 -2.12 8.30
N ILE A 90 -10.35 -2.58 9.22
CA ILE A 90 -8.92 -2.74 8.93
C ILE A 90 -8.70 -3.76 7.82
N ILE A 91 -9.39 -4.89 7.85
CA ILE A 91 -9.24 -5.93 6.83
C ILE A 91 -9.69 -5.40 5.46
N TYR A 92 -10.79 -4.64 5.42
CA TYR A 92 -11.25 -3.99 4.20
C TYR A 92 -10.30 -2.91 3.70
N TRP A 93 -9.70 -2.14 4.59
CA TRP A 93 -8.68 -1.16 4.24
C TRP A 93 -7.41 -1.79 3.67
N ILE A 94 -6.93 -2.91 4.26
CA ILE A 94 -5.83 -3.69 3.69
C ILE A 94 -6.19 -4.18 2.29
N GLN A 95 -7.41 -4.72 2.13
CA GLN A 95 -7.91 -5.17 0.83
C GLN A 95 -7.98 -4.02 -0.20
N GLU A 96 -8.37 -2.82 0.23
CA GLU A 96 -8.40 -1.62 -0.60
C GLU A 96 -6.98 -1.26 -1.07
N ILE A 97 -6.00 -1.21 -0.16
CA ILE A 97 -4.59 -0.97 -0.50
C ILE A 97 -4.06 -1.99 -1.51
N LEU A 98 -4.34 -3.28 -1.29
CA LEU A 98 -3.91 -4.33 -2.22
C LEU A 98 -4.55 -4.16 -3.61
N THR A 99 -5.79 -3.70 -3.66
CA THR A 99 -6.51 -3.43 -4.92
C THR A 99 -5.92 -2.22 -5.63
N ILE A 100 -5.60 -1.14 -4.91
CA ILE A 100 -4.91 0.04 -5.43
C ILE A 100 -3.51 -0.36 -5.96
N GLY A 101 -2.74 -1.14 -5.21
CA GLY A 101 -1.43 -1.62 -5.63
C GLY A 101 -1.48 -2.47 -6.90
N ARG A 102 -2.52 -3.31 -7.03
CA ARG A 102 -2.77 -4.05 -8.27
C ARG A 102 -3.11 -3.12 -9.43
N ALA A 103 -3.96 -2.12 -9.22
CA ALA A 103 -4.29 -1.12 -10.23
C ALA A 103 -3.03 -0.39 -10.71
N PHE A 104 -2.15 -0.03 -9.76
CA PHE A 104 -0.87 0.60 -10.04
C PHE A 104 0.02 -0.25 -10.94
N GLN A 105 0.20 -1.54 -10.60
CA GLN A 105 0.97 -2.46 -11.45
C GLN A 105 0.37 -2.58 -12.86
N MET A 106 -0.96 -2.64 -12.98
CA MET A 106 -1.61 -2.69 -14.29
C MET A 106 -1.39 -1.41 -15.10
N SER A 107 -1.38 -0.23 -14.45
CA SER A 107 -1.08 1.04 -15.11
C SER A 107 0.37 1.09 -15.60
N LEU A 108 1.33 0.59 -14.81
CA LEU A 108 2.73 0.44 -15.23
C LEU A 108 2.86 -0.49 -16.44
N ASP A 109 2.23 -1.67 -16.40
CA ASP A 109 2.30 -2.65 -17.50
C ASP A 109 1.71 -2.12 -18.81
N LYS A 110 0.78 -1.15 -18.73
CA LYS A 110 0.15 -0.49 -19.88
C LYS A 110 0.89 0.76 -20.36
N GLY A 111 1.94 1.18 -19.65
CA GLY A 111 2.69 2.41 -19.93
C GLY A 111 1.92 3.70 -19.60
N GLU A 112 0.86 3.63 -18.79
CA GLU A 112 0.09 4.81 -18.37
C GLU A 112 0.89 5.76 -17.48
N LEU A 113 2.04 5.28 -16.98
CA LEU A 113 2.95 5.97 -16.07
C LEU A 113 4.39 6.00 -16.62
N ASP A 114 4.59 5.86 -17.93
CA ASP A 114 5.92 5.90 -18.57
C ASP A 114 6.65 7.24 -18.41
N ASP A 115 5.92 8.30 -18.02
CA ASP A 115 6.47 9.63 -17.73
C ASP A 115 7.07 9.74 -16.31
N LEU A 116 7.03 8.68 -15.50
CA LEU A 116 7.73 8.56 -14.20
C LEU A 116 9.22 8.21 -14.40
#